data_AF-A0A0A0BF39-F1
#
_entry.id   AF-A0A0A0BF39-F1
#
_cell.length_a   1.000
_cell.length_b   1.000
_cell.length_c   1.000
_cell.angle_alpha   90.00
_cell.angle_beta   90.00
_cell.angle_gamma   90.00
#
_symmetry.space_group_name_H-M   'P 1'
#
loop_
_entity.id
_entity.type
_entity.pdbx_description
1 polymer ?
#
loop_
_entity_poly.entity_id
_entity_poly.type
_entity_poly.pdbx_seq_one_letter_code
_entity_poly.pdbx_strand_id
1 'polypeptide(L)'
;MQQCLWLIGFLLSVNLYAQEIQRGTITSCAYQAGTALEIQKIRQSEGDNWDSFEAKIKQIYEESQGRTDLLIIAERVFVEPAEKTADDIHEQIFNACVQRQQGTEPIT
;
A
#
# COMPACT_ATOMS: atom_id res chain seq x y z
N MET A 1 13.00 -5.94 45.08
CA MET A 1 13.89 -6.05 43.90
C MET A 1 13.31 -6.94 42.80
N GLN A 2 12.73 -8.12 43.10
CA GLN A 2 12.16 -9.04 42.09
C GLN A 2 11.03 -8.44 41.22
N GLN A 3 10.16 -7.60 41.79
CA GLN A 3 9.02 -7.00 41.07
C GLN A 3 9.42 -5.95 40.02
N CYS A 4 10.52 -5.20 40.24
CA CYS A 4 11.00 -4.22 39.26
C CYS A 4 11.59 -4.90 38.00
N LEU A 5 12.23 -6.06 38.18
CA LEU A 5 12.78 -6.85 37.07
C LEU A 5 11.69 -7.39 36.13
N TRP A 6 10.52 -7.74 36.67
CA TRP A 6 9.37 -8.18 35.86
C TRP A 6 8.76 -7.04 35.04
N LEU A 7 8.65 -5.84 35.62
CA LEU A 7 8.18 -4.65 34.91
C LEU A 7 9.12 -4.26 33.77
N ILE A 8 10.45 -4.33 33.98
CA ILE A 8 11.44 -4.03 32.94
C ILE A 8 11.39 -5.07 31.82
N GLY A 9 11.27 -6.36 32.15
CA GLY A 9 11.12 -7.42 31.15
C GLY A 9 9.85 -7.26 30.30
N PHE A 10 8.73 -6.88 30.93
CA PHE A 10 7.48 -6.61 30.21
C PHE A 10 7.61 -5.40 29.29
N LEU A 11 8.18 -4.29 29.76
CA LEU A 11 8.39 -3.07 28.97
C LEU A 11 9.32 -3.30 27.77
N LEU A 12 10.35 -4.14 27.90
CA LEU A 12 11.24 -4.47 26.77
C LEU A 12 10.53 -5.32 25.71
N SER A 13 9.66 -6.25 26.10
CA SER A 13 8.92 -7.10 25.15
C SER A 13 7.95 -6.28 24.28
N VAL A 14 7.19 -5.35 24.87
CA VAL A 14 6.22 -4.53 24.11
C VAL A 14 6.88 -3.60 23.09
N ASN A 15 8.09 -3.12 23.34
CA ASN A 15 8.81 -2.27 22.39
C ASN A 15 9.29 -3.05 21.15
N LEU A 16 9.71 -4.30 21.32
CA LEU A 16 10.13 -5.15 20.20
C LEU A 16 8.96 -5.46 19.26
N TYR A 17 7.79 -5.81 19.81
CA TYR A 17 6.58 -6.05 19.01
C TYR A 17 6.11 -4.79 18.26
N ALA A 18 6.18 -3.61 18.89
CA ALA A 18 5.80 -2.36 18.24
C ALA A 18 6.71 -2.04 17.03
N GLN A 19 8.01 -2.27 17.15
CA GLN A 19 8.97 -2.03 16.07
C GLN A 19 8.77 -2.98 14.88
N GLU A 20 8.46 -4.25 15.14
CA GLU A 20 8.21 -5.24 14.08
C GLU A 20 6.92 -4.92 13.30
N ILE A 21 5.84 -4.55 14.01
CA ILE A 21 4.57 -4.13 13.40
C ILE A 21 4.78 -2.88 12.53
N GLN A 22 5.52 -1.87 13.04
CA GLN A 22 5.82 -0.66 12.29
C GLN A 22 6.64 -0.96 11.02
N ARG A 23 7.61 -1.88 11.09
CA ARG A 23 8.42 -2.28 9.93
C ARG A 23 7.60 -3.03 8.88
N GLY A 24 6.75 -3.97 9.31
CA GLY A 24 5.83 -4.70 8.42
C GLY A 24 4.87 -3.74 7.70
N THR A 25 4.34 -2.77 8.44
CA THR A 25 3.48 -1.71 7.92
C THR A 25 4.17 -0.89 6.83
N ILE A 26 5.37 -0.37 7.10
CA ILE A 26 6.15 0.41 6.12
C ILE A 26 6.45 -0.41 4.87
N THR A 27 6.80 -1.69 5.03
CA THR A 27 7.11 -2.57 3.89
C THR A 27 5.88 -2.79 3.01
N SER A 28 4.71 -3.00 3.61
CA SER A 28 3.44 -3.16 2.88
C SER A 28 3.01 -1.88 2.14
N CYS A 29 3.22 -0.70 2.74
CA CYS A 29 2.90 0.57 2.09
C CYS A 29 3.88 0.92 0.97
N ALA A 30 5.17 0.58 1.12
CA ALA A 30 6.15 0.71 0.04
C ALA A 30 5.79 -0.19 -1.15
N TYR A 31 5.32 -1.41 -0.90
CA TYR A 31 4.83 -2.29 -1.97
C TYR A 31 3.64 -1.66 -2.72
N GLN A 32 2.60 -1.22 -2.00
CA GLN A 32 1.43 -0.60 -2.63
C GLN A 32 1.80 0.64 -3.46
N ALA A 33 2.63 1.52 -2.90
CA ALA A 33 3.07 2.74 -3.59
C ALA A 33 3.94 2.43 -4.82
N GLY A 34 4.85 1.46 -4.72
CA GLY A 34 5.67 1.02 -5.86
C GLY A 34 4.84 0.41 -6.98
N THR A 35 3.85 -0.42 -6.64
CA THR A 35 2.91 -0.96 -7.63
C THR A 35 2.07 0.14 -8.29
N ALA A 36 1.56 1.10 -7.50
CA ALA A 36 0.79 2.23 -8.02
C ALA A 36 1.62 3.11 -8.98
N LEU A 37 2.89 3.34 -8.66
CA LEU A 37 3.83 4.08 -9.50
C LEU A 37 3.98 3.43 -10.89
N GLU A 38 4.19 2.11 -10.94
CA GLU A 38 4.32 1.39 -12.21
C GLU A 38 3.01 1.34 -12.99
N ILE A 39 1.86 1.19 -12.31
CA ILE A 39 0.55 1.26 -12.96
C ILE A 39 0.33 2.64 -13.60
N GLN A 40 0.68 3.74 -12.92
CA GLN A 40 0.52 5.08 -13.49
C GLN A 40 1.41 5.27 -14.72
N LYS A 41 2.66 4.78 -14.69
CA LYS A 41 3.54 4.81 -15.87
C LYS A 41 2.94 4.02 -17.04
N ILE A 42 2.44 2.82 -16.78
CA ILE A 42 1.80 1.97 -17.79
C ILE A 42 0.58 2.69 -18.37
N ARG A 43 -0.32 3.21 -17.52
CA ARG A 43 -1.49 3.98 -17.93
C ARG A 43 -1.14 5.17 -18.82
N GLN A 44 -0.10 5.93 -18.46
CA GLN A 44 0.37 7.07 -19.25
C GLN A 44 1.00 6.67 -20.58
N SER A 45 1.68 5.52 -20.63
CA SER A 45 2.29 5.02 -21.86
C SER A 45 1.29 4.35 -22.82
N GLU A 46 0.29 3.64 -22.28
CA GLU A 46 -0.65 2.84 -23.06
C GLU A 46 -1.96 3.57 -23.34
N GLY A 47 -2.29 4.61 -22.57
CA GLY A 47 -3.54 5.37 -22.71
C GLY A 47 -4.77 4.62 -22.24
N ASP A 48 -4.61 3.59 -21.41
CA ASP A 48 -5.72 2.77 -20.93
C ASP A 48 -6.67 3.56 -20.04
N ASN A 49 -7.97 3.26 -20.21
CA ASN A 49 -8.99 3.51 -19.19
C ASN A 49 -9.11 2.28 -18.27
N TRP A 50 -9.90 2.43 -17.20
CA TRP A 50 -10.10 1.37 -16.20
C TRP A 50 -10.51 0.03 -16.83
N ASP A 51 -11.55 0.04 -17.68
CA ASP A 51 -12.09 -1.17 -18.28
C ASP A 51 -11.06 -1.92 -19.13
N SER A 52 -10.25 -1.18 -19.90
CA SER A 52 -9.20 -1.76 -20.76
C SER A 52 -8.07 -2.36 -19.92
N PHE A 53 -7.64 -1.64 -18.88
CA PHE A 53 -6.60 -2.10 -17.97
C PHE A 53 -7.05 -3.37 -17.21
N GLU A 54 -8.25 -3.34 -16.63
CA GLU A 54 -8.80 -4.48 -15.88
C GLU A 54 -8.91 -5.73 -16.77
N ALA A 55 -9.40 -5.56 -18.00
CA ALA A 55 -9.50 -6.66 -18.96
C ALA A 55 -8.14 -7.27 -19.29
N LYS A 56 -7.11 -6.44 -19.52
CA LYS A 56 -5.72 -6.91 -19.76
C LYS A 56 -5.18 -7.69 -18.57
N ILE A 57 -5.33 -7.17 -17.35
CA ILE A 57 -4.88 -7.86 -16.13
C ILE A 57 -5.56 -9.22 -15.97
N LYS A 58 -6.88 -9.30 -16.17
CA LYS A 58 -7.65 -10.57 -16.09
C LYS A 58 -7.28 -11.56 -17.19
N GLN A 59 -6.77 -11.09 -18.33
CA GLN A 59 -6.30 -11.93 -19.42
C GLN A 59 -4.88 -12.48 -19.17
N ILE A 60 -3.99 -11.69 -18.56
CA ILE A 60 -2.59 -12.06 -18.33
C ILE A 60 -2.43 -12.91 -17.08
N TYR A 61 -3.17 -12.60 -16.02
CA TYR A 61 -3.03 -13.23 -14.71
C TYR A 61 -4.22 -14.13 -14.38
N GLU A 62 -3.91 -15.34 -13.93
CA GLU A 62 -4.89 -16.26 -13.35
C GLU A 62 -5.56 -15.67 -12.10
N GLU A 63 -6.72 -16.21 -11.76
CA GLU A 63 -7.44 -15.84 -10.56
C GLU A 63 -6.66 -16.21 -9.31
N SER A 64 -6.16 -15.20 -8.61
CA SER A 64 -5.32 -15.34 -7.44
C SER A 64 -5.44 -14.12 -6.53
N GLN A 65 -5.02 -14.26 -5.27
CA GLN A 65 -4.94 -13.13 -4.35
C GLN A 65 -4.05 -12.00 -4.91
N GLY A 66 -2.93 -12.33 -5.56
CA GLY A 66 -2.04 -11.34 -6.16
C GLY A 66 -2.71 -10.53 -7.28
N ARG A 67 -3.54 -11.18 -8.11
CA ARG A 67 -4.34 -10.45 -9.13
C ARG A 67 -5.34 -9.51 -8.46
N THR A 68 -6.03 -9.97 -7.43
CA THR A 68 -6.99 -9.16 -6.67
C THR A 68 -6.31 -7.96 -6.02
N ASP A 69 -5.17 -8.16 -5.36
CA ASP A 69 -4.40 -7.10 -4.71
C ASP A 69 -3.92 -6.05 -5.72
N LEU A 70 -3.43 -6.49 -6.90
CA LEU A 70 -3.03 -5.59 -7.98
C LEU A 70 -4.21 -4.74 -8.45
N LEU A 71 -5.37 -5.35 -8.69
CA LEU A 71 -6.56 -4.61 -9.14
C LEU A 71 -7.04 -3.59 -8.11
N ILE A 72 -7.00 -3.92 -6.81
CA ILE A 72 -7.35 -2.98 -5.74
C ILE A 72 -6.40 -1.76 -5.73
N ILE A 73 -5.10 -1.99 -5.93
CA ILE A 73 -4.12 -0.89 -6.02
C ILE A 73 -4.40 -0.07 -7.29
N ALA A 74 -4.68 -0.74 -8.41
CA ALA A 74 -4.96 -0.09 -9.68
C ALA A 74 -6.21 0.81 -9.60
N GLU A 75 -7.31 0.37 -9.00
CA GLU A 75 -8.52 1.19 -8.82
C GLU A 75 -8.19 2.54 -8.18
N ARG A 76 -7.33 2.55 -7.17
CA ARG A 76 -6.89 3.78 -6.49
C ARG A 76 -6.06 4.70 -7.39
N VAL A 77 -5.38 4.17 -8.39
CA VAL A 77 -4.67 4.97 -9.41
C VAL A 77 -5.65 5.52 -10.44
N PHE A 78 -6.64 4.72 -10.86
CA PHE A 78 -7.55 5.08 -11.94
C PHE A 78 -8.61 6.13 -11.56
N VAL A 79 -8.87 6.34 -10.27
CA VAL A 79 -9.69 7.47 -9.79
C VAL A 79 -8.98 8.83 -9.93
N GLU A 80 -7.65 8.83 -10.05
CA GLU A 80 -6.85 10.04 -10.23
C GLU A 80 -6.75 10.44 -11.71
N PRO A 81 -6.49 11.73 -12.00
CA PRO A 81 -6.22 12.19 -13.36
C PRO A 81 -5.06 11.44 -14.02
N ALA A 82 -5.19 11.14 -15.31
CA ALA A 82 -4.14 10.43 -16.06
C ALA A 82 -2.85 11.26 -16.18
N GLU A 83 -2.95 12.59 -16.09
CA GLU A 83 -1.85 13.54 -16.20
C GLU A 83 -1.04 13.66 -14.89
N LYS A 84 -1.56 13.13 -13.78
CA LYS A 84 -0.88 13.16 -12.49
C LYS A 84 0.42 12.36 -12.57
N THR A 85 1.51 12.88 -12.02
CA THR A 85 2.81 12.23 -12.17
C THR A 85 2.85 10.90 -11.40
N ALA A 86 3.64 9.95 -11.89
CA ALA A 86 3.79 8.66 -11.21
C ALA A 86 4.38 8.81 -9.80
N ASP A 87 5.24 9.82 -9.58
CA ASP A 87 5.81 10.13 -8.27
C ASP A 87 4.75 10.71 -7.30
N ASP A 88 3.86 11.57 -7.79
CA ASP A 88 2.74 12.09 -6.98
C ASP A 88 1.78 10.97 -6.58
N ILE A 89 1.48 10.04 -7.51
CA ILE A 89 0.67 8.84 -7.23
C ILE A 89 1.37 7.97 -6.18
N HIS A 90 2.67 7.73 -6.31
CA HIS A 90 3.44 6.99 -5.34
C HIS A 90 3.34 7.60 -3.94
N GLU A 91 3.63 8.90 -3.80
CA GLU A 91 3.58 9.59 -2.53
C GLU A 91 2.18 9.57 -1.92
N GLN A 92 1.14 9.84 -2.73
CA GLN A 92 -0.25 9.80 -2.26
C GLN A 92 -0.64 8.42 -1.74
N ILE A 93 -0.35 7.36 -2.50
CA ILE A 93 -0.72 5.99 -2.11
C ILE A 93 0.07 5.54 -0.87
N PHE A 94 1.36 5.90 -0.78
CA PHE A 94 2.17 5.64 0.39
C PHE A 94 1.57 6.31 1.63
N ASN A 95 1.29 7.61 1.55
CA ASN A 95 0.75 8.39 2.66
C ASN A 95 -0.63 7.89 3.08
N ALA A 96 -1.52 7.60 2.12
CA ALA A 96 -2.85 7.04 2.38
C ALA A 96 -2.75 5.66 3.07
N CYS A 97 -1.82 4.80 2.63
CA CYS A 97 -1.58 3.52 3.28
C CYS A 97 -1.10 3.68 4.72
N VAL A 98 -0.11 4.55 4.96
CA VAL A 98 0.41 4.81 6.32
C VAL A 98 -0.71 5.35 7.22
N GLN A 99 -1.51 6.29 6.72
CA GLN A 99 -2.65 6.83 7.46
C GLN A 99 -3.68 5.75 7.79
N ARG A 100 -4.00 4.86 6.85
CA ARG A 100 -4.94 3.75 7.09
C ARG A 100 -4.45 2.83 8.20
N GLN A 101 -3.16 2.53 8.19
CA GLN A 101 -2.53 1.66 9.19
C GLN A 101 -2.48 2.33 10.58
N GLN A 102 -2.52 3.66 10.62
CA GLN A 102 -2.63 4.46 11.84
C GLN A 102 -4.09 4.77 12.24
N GLY A 103 -5.08 4.39 11.41
CA GLY A 103 -6.49 4.75 11.62
C GLY A 103 -6.79 6.24 11.40
N THR A 104 -5.98 6.93 10.61
CA THR A 104 -6.05 8.38 10.35
C THR A 104 -6.37 8.72 8.90
N GLU A 105 -6.62 7.73 8.04
CA GLU A 105 -7.05 8.00 6.66
C GLU A 105 -8.45 8.64 6.68
N PRO A 106 -8.66 9.79 6.00
CA PRO A 106 -9.97 10.42 5.93
C PRO A 106 -11.03 9.46 5.35
N ILE A 107 -12.23 9.47 5.93
CA ILE A 107 -13.39 8.82 5.34
C ILE A 107 -13.90 9.75 4.23
N THR A 108 -13.53 9.46 2.99
CA THR A 108 -14.08 10.09 1.78
C THR A 108 -15.14 9.21 1.15
#